data_AF-A0A2I0AA89-F1
#
_entry.id   AF-A0A2I0AA89-F1
#
_cell.length_a   1.000
_cell.length_b   1.000
_cell.length_c   1.000
_cell.angle_alpha   90.00
_cell.angle_beta   90.00
_cell.angle_gamma   90.00
#
_symmetry.space_group_name_H-M   'P 1'
#
loop_
_entity.id
_entity.type
_entity.pdbx_description
1 polymer ?
#
loop_
_entity_poly.entity_id
_entity_poly.type
_entity_poly.pdbx_seq_one_letter_code
_entity_poly.pdbx_strand_id
1 'polypeptide(L)' 'MRMLRWMCGYTRKDRMRNEYIRKKIGVAPIEDKLRESRFRWFRHINRRSIEASVRKIELLDFAHVQRGRGRPKNT' A
#
# COMPACT_ATOMS: atom_id res chain seq x y z
N MET A 1 11.55 -13.20 -6.45
CA MET A 1 12.16 -14.18 -5.51
C MET A 1 13.24 -15.08 -6.12
N ARG A 2 13.12 -15.49 -7.40
CA ARG A 2 14.13 -16.33 -8.08
C ARG A 2 15.54 -15.70 -8.08
N MET A 3 15.66 -14.43 -8.43
CA MET A 3 16.94 -13.70 -8.42
C MET A 3 17.54 -13.61 -7.00
N LEU A 4 16.75 -13.18 -6.01
CA LEU A 4 17.18 -13.09 -4.61
C LEU A 4 17.66 -14.43 -4.06
N ARG A 5 16.97 -15.53 -4.43
CA ARG A 5 17.38 -16.89 -4.07
C ARG A 5 18.69 -17.28 -4.72
N TRP A 6 18.82 -17.01 -6.02
CA TRP A 6 20.04 -17.30 -6.79
C TRP A 6 21.27 -16.56 -6.24
N MET A 7 21.14 -15.26 -5.96
CA MET A 7 22.21 -14.46 -5.33
C MET A 7 22.66 -15.01 -3.97
N CYS A 8 21.76 -15.65 -3.22
CA CYS A 8 22.07 -16.26 -1.94
C CYS A 8 22.41 -17.75 -2.02
N GLY A 9 22.45 -18.35 -3.22
CA GLY A 9 22.69 -19.78 -3.42
C GLY A 9 21.54 -20.69 -2.97
N TYR A 10 20.36 -20.15 -2.65
CA TYR A 10 19.23 -20.96 -2.17
C TYR A 10 18.44 -21.56 -3.34
N THR A 11 18.20 -22.85 -3.25
CA THR A 11 17.35 -23.60 -4.17
C THR A 11 15.92 -23.71 -3.63
N ARG A 12 15.01 -24.30 -4.42
CA ARG A 12 13.66 -24.64 -3.91
C ARG A 12 13.69 -25.80 -2.91
N LYS A 13 14.72 -26.66 -2.93
CA LYS A 13 14.85 -27.81 -2.02
C LYS A 13 15.12 -27.38 -0.58
N ASP A 14 15.77 -26.24 -0.38
CA ASP A 14 16.10 -25.71 0.95
C ASP A 14 14.86 -25.26 1.74
N ARG A 15 13.70 -25.12 1.07
CA ARG A 15 12.41 -24.69 1.66
C ARG A 15 12.49 -23.43 2.55
N MET A 16 13.53 -22.62 2.34
CA MET A 16 13.76 -21.37 3.07
C MET A 16 12.60 -20.41 2.88
N ARG A 17 12.11 -19.79 3.96
CA ARG A 17 11.06 -18.76 3.89
C ARG A 17 11.56 -17.52 3.14
N ASN A 18 10.68 -16.92 2.34
CA ASN A 18 11.01 -15.71 1.57
C ASN A 18 11.39 -14.52 2.47
N GLU A 19 10.79 -14.42 3.67
CA GLU A 19 11.11 -13.40 4.67
C GLU A 19 12.57 -13.44 5.10
N TYR A 20 13.10 -14.64 5.35
CA TYR A 20 14.51 -14.80 5.72
C TYR A 20 15.44 -14.33 4.59
N ILE A 21 15.15 -14.73 3.35
CA ILE A 21 15.95 -14.34 2.18
C ILE A 21 15.93 -12.82 1.98
N ARG A 22 14.75 -12.20 2.13
CA ARG A 22 14.59 -10.75 2.07
C ARG A 22 15.38 -10.05 3.17
N LYS A 23 15.28 -10.52 4.41
CA LYS A 23 16.02 -9.98 5.56
C LYS A 23 17.54 -10.08 5.34
N LYS A 24 18.03 -11.21 4.82
CA LYS A 24 19.45 -11.43 4.52
C LYS A 24 20.02 -10.43 3.51
N ILE A 25 19.23 -10.06 2.49
CA ILE A 25 19.65 -9.13 1.43
C ILE A 25 19.28 -7.66 1.78
N GLY A 26 18.54 -7.43 2.86
CA GLY A 26 18.04 -6.09 3.22
C GLY A 26 16.89 -5.60 2.34
N VAL A 27 16.16 -6.50 1.68
CA VAL A 27 14.98 -6.15 0.86
C VAL A 27 13.76 -6.03 1.77
N ALA A 28 13.16 -4.84 1.81
CA ALA A 28 11.94 -4.62 2.57
C ALA A 28 10.75 -5.48 2.04
N PRO A 29 9.84 -5.93 2.92
CA PRO A 29 8.55 -6.48 2.53
C PRO A 29 7.76 -5.56 1.60
N ILE A 30 6.95 -6.16 0.73
CA ILE A 30 6.09 -5.39 -0.18
C ILE A 30 5.05 -4.57 0.58
N GLU A 31 4.56 -5.09 1.71
CA GLU A 31 3.58 -4.42 2.55
C GLU A 31 4.11 -3.07 3.05
N ASP A 32 5.38 -3.02 3.48
CA ASP A 32 6.02 -1.79 3.94
C ASP A 32 6.13 -0.77 2.81
N LYS A 33 6.41 -1.20 1.57
CA LYS A 33 6.42 -0.32 0.40
C LYS A 33 5.04 0.21 0.04
N LEU A 34 4.01 -0.61 0.21
CA LEU A 34 2.62 -0.16 0.02
C LEU A 34 2.21 0.85 1.09
N ARG A 35 2.56 0.61 2.36
CA ARG A 35 2.35 1.55 3.47
C ARG A 35 3.09 2.86 3.22
N GLU A 36 4.36 2.79 2.84
CA GLU A 36 5.18 3.97 2.50
C GLU A 36 4.55 4.79 1.37
N SER A 37 4.06 4.14 0.31
CA SER A 37 3.42 4.81 -0.83
C SER A 37 2.14 5.53 -0.41
N ARG A 38 1.31 4.91 0.45
CA ARG A 38 0.12 5.54 1.03
C ARG A 38 0.49 6.75 1.88
N PHE A 39 1.51 6.65 2.73
CA PHE A 39 1.94 7.79 3.54
C PHE A 39 2.51 8.94 2.70
N ARG A 40 3.23 8.64 1.61
CA ARG A 40 3.69 9.67 0.67
C ARG A 40 2.51 10.40 0.02
N TRP A 41 1.45 9.67 -0.33
CA TRP A 41 0.21 10.26 -0.84
C TRP A 41 -0.49 11.13 0.21
N PHE A 42 -0.67 10.66 1.44
CA PHE A 42 -1.25 11.46 2.52
C PHE A 42 -0.41 12.71 2.83
N ARG A 43 0.92 12.58 2.85
CA ARG A 43 1.82 13.73 2.99
C ARG A 43 1.65 14.72 1.85
N HIS A 44 1.40 14.26 0.63
CA HIS A 44 1.09 15.14 -0.50
C HIS A 44 -0.22 15.90 -0.26
N ILE A 45 -1.28 15.22 0.19
CA ILE A 45 -2.55 15.86 0.54
C ILE A 45 -2.36 16.91 1.65
N ASN A 46 -1.68 16.55 2.74
CA ASN A 46 -1.46 17.44 3.90
C ASN A 46 -0.64 18.69 3.57
N ARG A 47 0.16 18.67 2.50
CA ARG A 47 0.92 19.84 2.02
C ARG A 47 0.08 20.80 1.18
N ARG A 48 -1.09 20.39 0.68
CA ARG A 48 -2.00 21.27 -0.07
C ARG A 48 -2.76 22.17 0.90
N SER A 49 -3.25 23.31 0.41
CA SER A 49 -4.13 24.17 1.22
C SER A 49 -5.43 23.43 1.54
N ILE A 50 -6.11 23.86 2.59
CA ILE A 50 -7.36 23.24 3.06
C ILE A 50 -8.49 23.42 2.02
N GLU A 51 -8.42 24.51 1.25
CA GLU A 51 -9.35 24.86 0.19
C GLU A 51 -9.17 23.99 -1.06
N ALA A 52 -8.02 23.30 -1.20
CA ALA A 52 -7.79 22.40 -2.33
C ALA A 52 -8.81 21.27 -2.34
N SER A 53 -9.44 21.02 -3.49
CA SER A 53 -10.58 20.09 -3.62
C SER A 53 -10.35 18.71 -3.00
N VAL A 54 -9.13 18.18 -3.13
CA VAL A 54 -8.75 16.85 -2.62
C VAL A 54 -8.66 16.84 -1.08
N ARG A 55 -8.21 17.93 -0.47
CA ARG A 55 -8.08 18.07 0.99
C ARG A 55 -9.38 18.53 1.65
N LYS A 56 -10.19 19.31 0.94
CA LYS A 56 -11.51 19.79 1.39
C LYS A 56 -12.43 18.63 1.82
N ILE A 57 -12.25 17.45 1.24
CA ILE A 57 -12.94 16.21 1.64
C ILE A 57 -12.74 15.86 3.11
N GLU A 58 -11.57 16.16 3.71
CA GLU A 58 -11.30 15.91 5.13
C GLU A 58 -12.20 16.74 6.06
N LEU A 59 -12.70 17.88 5.59
CA LEU A 59 -13.60 18.77 6.33
C LEU A 59 -15.08 18.48 6.10
N LEU A 60 -15.41 17.62 5.14
CA LEU A 60 -16.80 17.29 4.86
C LEU A 60 -17.32 16.33 5.92
N ASP A 61 -18.35 16.75 6.65
CA ASP A 61 -19.09 15.84 7.52
C ASP A 61 -19.92 14.88 6.68
N PHE A 62 -19.41 13.67 6.52
CA PHE A 62 -20.10 12.60 5.81
C PHE A 62 -21.24 11.96 6.61
N ALA A 63 -21.44 12.31 7.89
CA ALA A 63 -22.49 11.73 8.71
C ALA A 63 -23.89 12.00 8.13
N HIS A 64 -24.05 13.11 7.41
CA HIS A 64 -25.31 13.53 6.80
C HIS A 64 -25.37 13.30 5.28
N VAL A 65 -24.29 12.80 4.67
CA VAL A 65 -24.22 12.56 3.23
C VAL A 65 -24.82 11.19 2.92
N GLN A 66 -26.07 11.18 2.46
CA GLN A 66 -26.71 9.97 1.94
C GLN A 66 -25.94 9.47 0.72
N ARG A 67 -25.16 8.39 0.89
CA ARG A 67 -24.52 7.71 -0.25
C ARG A 67 -25.63 7.18 -1.16
N GLY A 68 -25.62 7.61 -2.42
CA GLY A 68 -26.58 7.13 -3.42
C GLY A 68 -26.55 5.61 -3.54
N ARG A 69 -27.66 5.03 -4.00
CA ARG A 69 -27.73 3.58 -4.28
C ARG A 69 -26.60 3.22 -5.25
N GLY A 70 -25.71 2.34 -4.81
CA GLY A 70 -24.62 1.83 -5.64
C GLY A 70 -25.15 1.08 -6.85
N ARG A 71 -24.25 0.70 -7.75
CA ARG A 71 -24.60 -0.08 -8.93
C ARG A 71 -25.40 -1.34 -8.52
N PRO A 72 -26.59 -1.58 -9.09
CA PRO A 72 -27.34 -2.80 -8.83
C PRO A 72 -26.50 -4.02 -9.20
N LYS A 73 -26.61 -5.10 -8.42
CA LYS A 73 -26.03 -6.39 -8.81
C LYS A 73 -26.74 -6.84 -10.09
N ASN A 74 -25.97 -7.28 -11.10
CA ASN A 74 -26.55 -7.98 -12.23
C ASN A 74 -27.13 -9.29 -11.68
N THR A 75 -28.44 -9.43 -11.78
CA THR A 75 -29.14 -10.70 -11.56
C THR A 75 -28.64 -11.75 -12.54
#